data_AF-A0AA43EXU2-F1
#
_entry.id   AF-A0AA43EXU2-F1
#
_cell.length_a   1.000
_cell.length_b   1.000
_cell.length_c   1.000
_cell.angle_alpha   90.00
_cell.angle_beta   90.00
_cell.angle_gamma   90.00
#
_symmetry.space_group_name_H-M   'P 1'
#
loop_
_entity.id
_entity.type
_entity.pdbx_description
1 polymer ?
#
loop_
_entity_poly.entity_id
_entity_poly.type
_entity_poly.pdbx_seq_one_letter_code
_entity_poly.pdbx_strand_id
1 'polypeptide(L)'
;MRLARNDDSVIHRFSYILLATVVGLIIGQLAWADEPPTPKGLWHSVLTSPSAGQPPMPRKPWMLREREISLDDPLLQILKDAGARPLPRITIELFDNTNPELNVSSTVSRINNTAVIRGTFKPPVQGDFTFVITGNLLIGTIQIGDRIYKTDHIANGRLRLVELDPDKMPRD
;
A
#
# COMPACT_ATOMS: atom_id res chain seq x y z
N MET A 1 54.90 46.43 -40.17
CA MET A 1 53.61 45.90 -40.65
C MET A 1 53.12 44.91 -39.59
N ARG A 2 52.19 45.34 -38.73
CA ARG A 2 51.84 44.64 -37.46
C ARG A 2 50.57 43.82 -37.65
N LEU A 3 50.63 42.56 -37.18
CA LEU A 3 49.58 41.55 -37.12
C LEU A 3 48.27 42.08 -36.51
N ALA A 4 47.13 41.78 -37.14
CA ALA A 4 45.84 41.67 -36.47
C ALA A 4 45.29 40.28 -36.78
N ARG A 5 45.56 39.33 -35.88
CA ARG A 5 45.05 37.96 -35.90
C ARG A 5 44.78 37.59 -34.46
N ASN A 6 43.51 37.50 -34.04
CA ASN A 6 42.99 36.45 -33.15
C ASN A 6 41.62 36.69 -32.47
N ASP A 7 40.84 37.73 -32.77
CA ASP A 7 39.66 37.99 -31.92
C ASP A 7 38.42 37.12 -32.22
N ASP A 8 38.23 36.61 -33.43
CA ASP A 8 37.03 35.82 -33.78
C ASP A 8 37.02 34.41 -33.15
N SER A 9 38.18 33.84 -32.85
CA SER A 9 38.29 32.47 -32.32
C SER A 9 37.85 32.36 -30.85
N VAL A 10 37.97 33.46 -30.10
CA VAL A 10 37.71 33.50 -28.66
C VAL A 10 36.21 33.58 -28.40
N ILE A 11 35.48 34.37 -29.21
CA ILE A 11 34.05 34.58 -29.06
C ILE A 11 33.27 33.29 -29.39
N HIS A 12 33.65 32.58 -30.45
CA HIS A 12 33.05 31.28 -30.77
C HIS A 12 33.34 30.22 -29.71
N ARG A 13 34.57 30.14 -29.21
CA ARG A 13 34.92 29.21 -28.11
C ARG A 13 34.13 29.48 -26.84
N PHE A 14 33.97 30.75 -26.46
CA PHE A 14 33.13 31.13 -25.32
C PHE A 14 31.66 30.76 -25.52
N SER A 15 31.12 30.99 -26.72
CA SER A 15 29.73 30.64 -27.05
C SER A 15 29.48 29.13 -26.97
N TYR A 16 30.39 28.29 -27.48
CA TYR A 16 30.27 26.83 -27.37
C TYR A 16 30.43 26.32 -25.93
N ILE A 17 31.29 26.93 -25.11
CA ILE A 17 31.45 26.56 -23.70
C ILE A 17 30.18 26.92 -22.92
N LEU A 18 29.60 28.09 -23.16
CA LEU A 18 28.36 28.52 -22.51
C LEU A 18 27.17 27.63 -22.93
N LEU A 19 27.10 27.27 -24.21
CA LEU A 19 26.09 26.33 -24.73
C LEU A 19 26.26 24.92 -24.12
N ALA A 20 27.49 24.40 -24.04
CA ALA A 20 27.76 23.10 -23.44
C ALA A 20 27.42 23.08 -21.93
N THR A 21 27.66 24.18 -21.22
CA THR A 21 27.31 24.31 -19.81
C THR A 21 25.80 24.33 -19.60
N VAL A 22 25.05 25.05 -20.44
CA VAL A 22 23.58 25.11 -20.37
C VAL A 22 22.94 23.76 -20.74
N VAL A 23 23.44 23.07 -21.78
CA VAL A 23 22.94 21.74 -22.15
C VAL A 23 23.27 20.70 -21.07
N GLY A 24 24.46 20.76 -20.46
CA GLY A 24 24.83 19.91 -19.33
C GLY A 24 23.95 20.12 -18.09
N LEU A 25 23.50 21.35 -17.84
CA LEU A 25 22.62 21.68 -16.73
C LEU A 25 21.18 21.14 -16.92
N ILE A 26 20.70 21.09 -18.17
CA ILE A 26 19.37 20.54 -18.49
C ILE A 26 19.36 19.01 -18.42
N ILE A 27 20.46 18.34 -18.79
CA ILE A 27 20.56 16.87 -18.73
C ILE A 27 20.67 16.38 -17.27
N GLY A 28 21.31 17.14 -16.38
CA GLY A 28 21.43 16.80 -14.96
C GLY A 28 20.10 16.77 -14.19
N GLN A 29 19.07 17.49 -14.65
CA GLN A 29 17.77 17.53 -13.99
C GLN A 29 16.81 16.40 -14.41
N LEU A 30 17.12 15.62 -15.46
CA LEU A 30 16.31 14.47 -15.88
C LEU A 30 16.65 13.17 -15.12
N ALA A 31 17.71 13.14 -14.32
CA ALA A 31 18.19 11.92 -13.64
C ALA A 31 17.51 11.61 -12.29
N TRP A 32 16.55 12.43 -11.85
CA TRP A 32 15.78 12.21 -10.62
C TRP A 32 14.26 12.11 -10.89
N ALA A 33 13.88 11.40 -11.95
CA ALA A 33 12.49 11.01 -12.15
C ALA A 33 12.25 9.61 -11.58
N ASP A 34 11.43 9.56 -10.53
CA ASP A 34 10.74 8.39 -9.98
C ASP A 34 11.59 7.30 -9.31
N GLU A 35 12.07 7.57 -8.09
CA GLU A 35 12.05 6.49 -7.12
C GLU A 35 10.57 6.18 -6.81
N PRO A 36 10.09 4.95 -7.08
CA PRO A 36 8.68 4.64 -6.89
C PRO A 36 8.33 4.83 -5.41
N PRO A 37 7.23 5.52 -5.08
CA PRO A 37 6.87 5.81 -3.71
C PRO A 37 6.85 4.52 -2.88
N THR A 38 7.41 4.59 -1.67
CA THR A 38 7.49 3.44 -0.78
C THR A 38 6.08 2.92 -0.47
N PRO A 39 5.85 1.59 -0.52
CA PRO A 39 4.55 1.03 -0.16
C PRO A 39 4.18 1.38 1.28
N LYS A 40 2.91 1.75 1.49
CA LYS A 40 2.38 2.05 2.81
C LYS A 40 1.43 0.95 3.27
N GLY A 41 1.60 0.46 4.50
CA GLY A 41 0.75 -0.58 5.08
C GLY A 41 -0.59 -0.03 5.52
N LEU A 42 -1.70 -0.59 5.03
CA LEU A 42 -3.06 -0.23 5.42
C LEU A 42 -3.34 -0.52 6.91
N TRP A 43 -2.64 -1.50 7.47
CA TRP A 43 -2.61 -1.80 8.89
C TRP A 43 -1.27 -2.38 9.28
N HIS A 44 -1.02 -2.38 10.59
CA HIS A 44 0.13 -3.04 11.18
C HIS A 44 -0.30 -3.87 12.41
N SER A 45 0.51 -4.87 12.74
CA SER A 45 0.34 -5.64 13.97
C SER A 45 0.46 -4.74 15.20
N VAL A 46 -0.43 -4.96 16.17
CA VAL A 46 -0.22 -4.43 17.53
C VAL A 46 0.67 -5.42 18.26
N LEU A 47 1.83 -4.95 18.75
CA LEU A 47 2.69 -5.73 19.65
C LEU A 47 1.98 -5.89 20.99
N THR A 48 1.02 -6.80 21.07
CA THR A 48 0.39 -7.15 22.34
C THR A 48 1.32 -8.15 23.02
N SER A 49 1.95 -7.74 24.13
CA SER A 49 2.53 -8.71 25.08
C SER A 49 1.46 -9.76 25.38
N PRO A 50 1.77 -11.08 25.32
CA PRO A 50 0.78 -12.09 25.65
C PRO A 50 0.27 -11.78 27.05
N SER A 51 -1.03 -11.49 27.16
CA SER A 51 -1.66 -11.29 28.46
C SER A 51 -1.59 -12.63 29.18
N ALA A 52 -0.56 -12.79 30.02
CA ALA A 52 -0.32 -13.93 30.87
C ALA A 52 -1.44 -13.99 31.91
N GLY A 53 -2.61 -14.50 31.51
CA GLY A 53 -3.79 -14.56 32.37
C GLY A 53 -5.13 -14.63 31.67
N GLN A 54 -5.22 -14.41 30.35
CA GLN A 54 -6.49 -14.59 29.65
C GLN A 54 -6.69 -16.08 29.31
N PRO A 55 -7.71 -16.76 29.87
CA PRO A 55 -8.01 -18.13 29.47
C PRO A 55 -8.26 -18.17 27.96
N PRO A 56 -7.74 -19.18 27.24
CA PRO A 56 -7.96 -19.29 25.81
C PRO A 56 -9.47 -19.38 25.58
N MET A 57 -10.05 -18.31 25.00
CA MET A 57 -11.43 -18.35 24.56
C MET A 57 -11.60 -19.56 23.64
N PRO A 58 -12.73 -20.29 23.69
CA PRO A 58 -12.95 -21.43 22.82
C PRO A 58 -12.84 -20.97 21.35
N ARG A 59 -11.72 -21.31 20.73
CA ARG A 59 -11.42 -20.94 19.34
C ARG A 59 -12.27 -21.82 18.44
N LYS A 60 -12.89 -21.21 17.43
CA LYS A 60 -13.58 -21.93 16.37
C LYS A 60 -12.60 -22.93 15.74
N PRO A 61 -13.00 -24.17 15.43
CA PRO A 61 -12.09 -25.22 14.95
C PRO A 61 -11.44 -24.91 13.60
N TRP A 62 -12.02 -23.99 12.82
CA TRP A 62 -11.49 -23.48 11.56
C TRP A 62 -10.58 -22.24 11.73
N MET A 63 -10.36 -21.75 12.95
CA MET A 63 -9.50 -20.59 13.20
C MET A 63 -8.08 -21.04 13.53
N LEU A 64 -7.14 -20.74 12.64
CA LEU A 64 -5.74 -21.15 12.78
C LEU A 64 -4.98 -20.23 13.73
N ARG A 65 -5.09 -18.92 13.50
CA ARG A 65 -4.44 -17.88 14.30
C ARG A 65 -5.18 -16.57 14.20
N GLU A 66 -4.99 -15.74 15.21
CA GLU A 66 -5.54 -14.38 15.28
C GLU A 66 -4.47 -13.44 15.81
N ARG A 67 -4.48 -12.19 15.36
CA ARG A 67 -3.69 -11.11 15.95
C ARG A 67 -4.47 -9.81 15.88
N GLU A 68 -4.16 -8.93 16.79
CA GLU A 68 -4.69 -7.57 16.73
C GLU A 68 -3.93 -6.72 15.73
N ILE A 69 -4.67 -5.85 15.03
CA ILE A 69 -4.14 -4.93 14.04
C ILE A 69 -4.69 -3.52 14.27
N SER A 70 -3.90 -2.51 13.92
CA SER A 70 -4.30 -1.11 13.89
C SER A 70 -4.28 -0.58 12.47
N LEU A 71 -5.32 0.16 12.09
CA LEU A 71 -5.46 0.75 10.76
C LEU A 71 -4.66 2.06 10.64
N ASP A 72 -4.14 2.31 9.43
CA ASP A 72 -3.69 3.64 9.02
C ASP A 72 -4.91 4.45 8.56
N ASP A 73 -5.40 5.32 9.44
CA ASP A 73 -6.60 6.14 9.19
C ASP A 73 -6.49 7.00 7.91
N PRO A 74 -5.38 7.73 7.64
CA PRO A 74 -5.19 8.43 6.38
C PRO A 74 -5.32 7.54 5.14
N LEU A 75 -4.68 6.36 5.13
CA LEU A 75 -4.79 5.42 4.01
C LEU A 75 -6.20 4.88 3.85
N LEU A 76 -6.90 4.63 4.96
CA LEU A 76 -8.28 4.19 4.97
C LEU A 76 -9.19 5.23 4.29
N GLN A 77 -8.99 6.52 4.55
CA GLN A 77 -9.75 7.59 3.89
C GLN A 77 -9.46 7.64 2.38
N ILE A 78 -8.19 7.53 1.98
CA ILE A 78 -7.79 7.50 0.57
C ILE A 78 -8.41 6.30 -0.16
N LEU A 79 -8.40 5.12 0.47
CA LEU A 79 -8.93 3.89 -0.11
C LEU A 79 -10.46 3.94 -0.29
N LYS A 80 -11.15 4.61 0.65
CA LYS A 80 -12.61 4.84 0.62
C LYS A 80 -13.03 5.81 -0.48
N ASP A 81 -12.19 6.79 -0.81
CA ASP A 81 -12.48 7.78 -1.83
C ASP A 81 -12.33 7.16 -3.25
N ALA A 82 -13.45 7.05 -3.96
CA ALA A 82 -13.48 6.57 -5.33
C ALA A 82 -12.82 7.55 -6.32
N GLY A 83 -12.80 8.85 -5.99
CA GLY A 83 -12.16 9.90 -6.79
C GLY A 83 -10.65 10.03 -6.54
N ALA A 84 -10.13 9.49 -5.43
CA ALA A 84 -8.71 9.51 -5.11
C ALA A 84 -7.93 8.53 -6.00
N ARG A 85 -7.66 8.93 -7.25
CA ARG A 85 -6.87 8.17 -8.23
C ARG A 85 -5.78 9.05 -8.85
N PRO A 86 -4.57 8.52 -9.07
CA PRO A 86 -4.12 7.15 -8.78
C PRO A 86 -3.96 6.89 -7.27
N LEU A 87 -4.23 5.65 -6.84
CA LEU A 87 -4.00 5.25 -5.45
C LEU A 87 -2.48 5.15 -5.18
N PRO A 88 -2.02 5.50 -3.97
CA PRO A 88 -0.67 5.16 -3.55
C PRO A 88 -0.48 3.65 -3.52
N ARG A 89 0.77 3.20 -3.49
CA ARG A 89 1.09 1.78 -3.28
C ARG A 89 0.71 1.39 -1.86
N ILE A 90 -0.34 0.56 -1.73
CA ILE A 90 -0.87 0.13 -0.44
C ILE A 90 -0.60 -1.35 -0.27
N THR A 91 -0.02 -1.74 0.86
CA THR A 91 0.17 -3.14 1.26
C THR A 91 -0.72 -3.49 2.44
N ILE A 92 -0.92 -4.77 2.68
CA ILE A 92 -1.55 -5.27 3.91
C ILE A 92 -0.58 -6.19 4.64
N GLU A 93 -0.48 -6.07 5.95
CA GLU A 93 0.35 -7.00 6.73
C GLU A 93 -0.47 -8.27 7.02
N LEU A 94 -0.05 -9.40 6.47
CA LEU A 94 -0.54 -10.74 6.80
C LEU A 94 0.41 -11.43 7.80
N PHE A 95 0.07 -12.64 8.21
CA PHE A 95 0.93 -13.44 9.08
C PHE A 95 2.28 -13.74 8.40
N ASP A 96 3.27 -14.13 9.19
CA ASP A 96 4.62 -14.50 8.73
C ASP A 96 5.34 -13.38 7.96
N ASN A 97 5.07 -12.11 8.30
CA ASN A 97 5.61 -10.91 7.66
C ASN A 97 5.34 -10.80 6.16
N THR A 98 4.25 -11.43 5.70
CA THR A 98 3.81 -11.35 4.30
C THR A 98 3.09 -10.02 4.06
N ASN A 99 3.57 -9.21 3.12
CA ASN A 99 3.07 -7.85 2.88
C ASN A 99 2.61 -7.63 1.42
N PRO A 100 1.55 -8.30 0.95
CA PRO A 100 1.13 -8.19 -0.44
C PRO A 100 0.61 -6.78 -0.75
N GLU A 101 0.97 -6.29 -1.94
CA GLU A 101 0.49 -5.00 -2.45
C GLU A 101 -0.88 -5.15 -3.11
N LEU A 102 -1.81 -4.26 -2.76
CA LEU A 102 -3.16 -4.23 -3.29
C LEU A 102 -3.17 -3.78 -4.75
N ASN A 103 -3.98 -4.46 -5.55
CA ASN A 103 -4.39 -4.05 -6.89
C ASN A 103 -5.92 -3.81 -6.87
N VAL A 104 -6.31 -2.59 -6.53
CA VAL A 104 -7.73 -2.20 -6.41
C VAL A 104 -8.36 -2.11 -7.79
N SER A 105 -9.37 -2.95 -8.04
CA SER A 105 -10.12 -2.95 -9.31
C SER A 105 -11.41 -2.13 -9.24
N SER A 106 -11.99 -1.97 -8.04
CA SER A 106 -13.24 -1.24 -7.84
C SER A 106 -13.34 -0.65 -6.45
N THR A 107 -13.74 0.63 -6.36
CA THR A 107 -14.20 1.26 -5.13
C THR A 107 -15.61 1.81 -5.38
N VAL A 108 -16.59 1.32 -4.63
CA VAL A 108 -17.98 1.80 -4.69
C VAL A 108 -18.28 2.51 -3.38
N SER A 109 -18.26 3.84 -3.42
CA SER A 109 -18.68 4.67 -2.29
C SER A 109 -20.22 4.75 -2.25
N ARG A 110 -20.80 4.62 -1.07
CA ARG A 110 -22.24 4.69 -0.80
C ARG A 110 -22.56 5.89 0.08
N ILE A 111 -23.82 6.34 -0.01
CA ILE A 111 -24.42 7.28 0.92
C ILE A 111 -24.32 6.66 2.33
N ASN A 112 -23.84 7.43 3.32
CA ASN A 112 -23.49 7.01 4.70
C ASN A 112 -22.03 6.58 4.95
N ASN A 113 -21.06 7.21 4.30
CA ASN A 113 -19.63 7.06 4.64
C ASN A 113 -19.15 5.59 4.59
N THR A 114 -19.77 4.81 3.71
CA THR A 114 -19.49 3.39 3.51
C THR A 114 -18.90 3.20 2.13
N ALA A 115 -17.81 2.46 2.00
CA ALA A 115 -17.29 2.04 0.70
C ALA A 115 -17.05 0.54 0.65
N VAL A 116 -17.30 -0.04 -0.52
CA VAL A 116 -16.93 -1.42 -0.83
C VAL A 116 -15.78 -1.38 -1.82
N ILE A 117 -14.65 -1.96 -1.42
CA ILE A 117 -13.42 -2.02 -2.20
C ILE A 117 -13.16 -3.47 -2.56
N ARG A 118 -12.89 -3.70 -3.84
CA ARG A 118 -12.59 -5.02 -4.38
C ARG A 118 -11.32 -4.94 -5.21
N GLY A 119 -10.57 -6.04 -5.21
CA GLY A 119 -9.32 -6.09 -5.96
C GLY A 119 -8.65 -7.45 -5.87
N THR A 120 -7.47 -7.49 -6.47
CA THR A 120 -6.53 -8.61 -6.39
C THR A 120 -5.23 -8.14 -5.75
N PHE A 121 -4.24 -9.01 -5.64
CA PHE A 121 -2.89 -8.61 -5.27
C PHE A 121 -2.01 -8.41 -6.50
N LYS A 122 -0.98 -7.58 -6.38
CA LYS A 122 0.09 -7.54 -7.38
C LYS A 122 0.94 -8.81 -7.29
N PRO A 123 1.52 -9.28 -8.42
CA PRO A 123 2.45 -10.41 -8.41
C PRO A 123 3.58 -10.22 -7.39
N PRO A 124 4.08 -11.31 -6.77
CA PRO A 124 3.80 -12.72 -7.10
C PRO A 124 2.56 -13.31 -6.42
N VAL A 125 1.85 -12.54 -5.59
CA VAL A 125 0.74 -13.06 -4.79
C VAL A 125 -0.52 -13.17 -5.64
N GLN A 126 -1.14 -14.36 -5.64
CA GLN A 126 -2.40 -14.62 -6.32
C GLN A 126 -3.52 -14.75 -5.30
N GLY A 127 -4.56 -13.94 -5.49
CA GLY A 127 -5.67 -13.87 -4.57
C GLY A 127 -6.52 -12.65 -4.82
N ASP A 128 -7.64 -12.60 -4.13
CA ASP A 128 -8.59 -11.50 -4.16
C ASP A 128 -8.93 -11.01 -2.75
N PHE A 129 -9.46 -9.80 -2.70
CA PHE A 129 -9.95 -9.23 -1.45
C PHE A 129 -11.23 -8.45 -1.69
N THR A 130 -12.06 -8.42 -0.65
CA THR A 130 -13.19 -7.51 -0.52
C THR A 130 -13.12 -6.84 0.83
N PHE A 131 -13.05 -5.52 0.84
CA PHE A 131 -13.12 -4.68 2.03
C PHE A 131 -14.40 -3.87 2.04
N VAL A 132 -15.02 -3.79 3.20
CA VAL A 132 -16.14 -2.91 3.51
C VAL A 132 -15.64 -1.94 4.56
N ILE A 133 -15.58 -0.65 4.21
CA ILE A 133 -15.16 0.42 5.10
C ILE A 133 -16.41 1.22 5.50
N THR A 134 -16.66 1.41 6.79
CA THR A 134 -17.77 2.24 7.30
C THR A 134 -17.22 3.21 8.35
N GLY A 135 -17.08 4.49 8.02
CA GLY A 135 -16.34 5.41 8.89
C GLY A 135 -14.86 5.05 8.96
N ASN A 136 -14.40 4.65 10.15
CA ASN A 136 -13.04 4.14 10.41
C ASN A 136 -13.05 2.61 10.64
N LEU A 137 -14.21 1.98 10.47
CA LEU A 137 -14.38 0.54 10.56
C LEU A 137 -13.92 -0.11 9.25
N LEU A 138 -13.06 -1.12 9.30
CA LEU A 138 -12.78 -1.99 8.16
C LEU A 138 -13.21 -3.42 8.48
N ILE A 139 -14.01 -4.03 7.61
CA ILE A 139 -14.29 -5.47 7.62
C ILE A 139 -13.86 -6.03 6.28
N GLY A 140 -13.08 -7.10 6.29
CA GLY A 140 -12.39 -7.58 5.11
C GLY A 140 -12.43 -9.09 5.02
N THR A 141 -12.54 -9.59 3.80
CA THR A 141 -12.26 -10.98 3.45
C THR A 141 -11.17 -10.98 2.39
N ILE A 142 -10.15 -11.81 2.59
CA ILE A 142 -9.00 -11.96 1.72
C ILE A 142 -8.84 -13.45 1.44
N GLN A 143 -8.75 -13.82 0.17
CA GLN A 143 -8.43 -15.16 -0.27
C GLN A 143 -7.05 -15.14 -0.91
N ILE A 144 -6.11 -15.92 -0.39
CA ILE A 144 -4.79 -16.13 -1.01
C ILE A 144 -4.49 -17.62 -1.00
N GLY A 145 -4.33 -18.20 -2.19
CA GLY A 145 -4.19 -19.66 -2.32
C GLY A 145 -5.37 -20.39 -1.67
N ASP A 146 -5.04 -21.28 -0.72
CA ASP A 146 -5.97 -22.08 0.09
C ASP A 146 -6.31 -21.43 1.45
N ARG A 147 -5.86 -20.21 1.71
CA ARG A 147 -6.10 -19.52 2.98
C ARG A 147 -7.13 -18.41 2.86
N ILE A 148 -8.04 -18.35 3.83
CA ILE A 148 -8.94 -17.23 4.05
C ILE A 148 -8.41 -16.41 5.21
N TYR A 149 -8.30 -15.09 5.01
CA TYR A 149 -8.09 -14.14 6.08
C TYR A 149 -9.30 -13.25 6.22
N LYS A 150 -9.66 -12.93 7.47
CA LYS A 150 -10.73 -11.98 7.79
C LYS A 150 -10.25 -10.92 8.76
N THR A 151 -10.75 -9.70 8.58
CA THR A 151 -10.61 -8.66 9.59
C THR A 151 -11.95 -8.46 10.30
N ASP A 152 -11.95 -8.66 11.62
CA ASP A 152 -13.13 -8.55 12.47
C ASP A 152 -12.95 -7.45 13.52
N HIS A 153 -14.06 -6.82 13.91
CA HIS A 153 -14.07 -5.93 15.07
C HIS A 153 -14.13 -6.72 16.36
N ILE A 154 -13.30 -6.31 17.31
CA ILE A 154 -13.34 -6.77 18.70
C ILE A 154 -13.75 -5.60 19.61
N ALA A 155 -13.96 -5.88 20.89
CA ALA A 155 -14.42 -4.87 21.85
C ALA A 155 -13.55 -3.59 21.82
N ASN A 156 -14.20 -2.46 22.09
CA ASN A 156 -13.59 -1.12 22.15
C ASN A 156 -13.02 -0.60 20.81
N GLY A 157 -13.61 -1.00 19.68
CA GLY A 157 -13.25 -0.48 18.35
C GLY A 157 -11.90 -0.94 17.83
N ARG A 158 -11.31 -1.95 18.46
CA ARG A 158 -10.07 -2.58 18.01
C ARG A 158 -10.39 -3.59 16.90
N LEU A 159 -9.39 -3.86 16.07
CA LEU A 159 -9.53 -4.75 14.92
C LEU A 159 -8.60 -5.96 15.10
N ARG A 160 -9.04 -7.13 14.65
CA ARG A 160 -8.19 -8.32 14.57
C ARG A 160 -8.13 -8.84 13.15
N LEU A 161 -6.98 -9.38 12.79
CA LEU A 161 -6.79 -10.23 11.61
C LEU A 161 -6.86 -11.68 12.06
N VAL A 162 -7.61 -12.50 11.33
CA VAL A 162 -7.80 -13.92 11.60
C VAL A 162 -7.46 -14.72 10.35
N GLU A 163 -6.64 -15.76 10.50
CA GLU A 163 -6.40 -16.75 9.46
C GLU A 163 -7.27 -17.98 9.70
N LEU A 164 -7.92 -18.43 8.64
CA LEU A 164 -8.93 -19.46 8.67
C LEU A 164 -8.57 -20.60 7.72
N ASP A 165 -8.89 -21.81 8.14
CA ASP A 165 -8.80 -23.05 7.37
C ASP A 165 -10.14 -23.30 6.66
N PRO A 166 -10.25 -23.08 5.34
CA PRO A 166 -11.51 -23.25 4.63
C PRO A 166 -12.04 -24.69 4.68
N ASP A 167 -11.15 -25.69 4.76
CA ASP A 167 -11.55 -27.10 4.79
C ASP A 167 -12.28 -27.49 6.07
N LYS A 168 -12.07 -26.71 7.14
CA LYS A 168 -12.71 -26.90 8.45
C LYS A 168 -13.91 -25.99 8.67
N MET A 169 -14.20 -25.08 7.74
CA MET A 169 -15.37 -24.21 7.85
C MET A 169 -16.65 -25.02 7.64
N PRO A 170 -17.72 -24.71 8.40
CA PRO A 170 -19.04 -25.22 8.05
C PRO A 170 -19.39 -24.77 6.63
N ARG A 171 -19.90 -25.71 5.84
CA ARG A 171 -20.47 -25.42 4.52
C ARG A 171 -21.88 -24.88 4.72
N ASP A 172 -22.21 -23.82 3.99
CA ASP A 172 -23.57 -23.27 3.92
C ASP A 172 -24.51 -24.21 3.14
#